data_AF-A0AAV8YYF7-F1
#
_entry.id   AF-A0AAV8YYF7-F1
#
_cell.length_a   1.000
_cell.length_b   1.000
_cell.length_c   1.000
_cell.angle_alpha   90.00
_cell.angle_beta   90.00
_cell.angle_gamma   90.00
#
_symmetry.space_group_name_H-M   'P 1'
#
loop_
_entity.id
_entity.type
_entity.pdbx_description
1 polymer ?
#
loop_
_entity_poly.entity_id
_entity_poly.type
_entity_poly.pdbx_seq_one_letter_code
_entity_poly.pdbx_strand_id
1 'polypeptide(L)' 'MKFYDKVTNRPFYDSYINYSNIAAKLLRQALKPEPRAEAMKRADTHIRVTKWVDGKPIRDSTY' A
#
# COMPACT_ATOMS: atom_id res chain seq x y z
N MET A 1 12.35 7.02 5.64
CA MET A 1 12.46 7.34 7.08
C MET A 1 11.23 6.74 7.74
N LYS A 2 11.39 5.70 8.57
CA LYS A 2 10.26 5.00 9.21
C LYS A 2 10.01 5.64 10.58
N PHE A 3 8.84 6.22 10.77
CA PHE A 3 8.42 6.77 12.05
C PHE A 3 7.76 5.64 12.84
N TYR A 4 8.39 5.25 13.94
CA TYR A 4 7.89 4.22 14.84
C TYR A 4 7.28 4.86 16.08
N ASP A 5 6.19 4.28 16.57
CA ASP A 5 5.71 4.55 17.92
C ASP A 5 6.78 4.11 18.93
N LYS A 6 7.22 5.03 19.79
CA LYS A 6 8.23 4.75 20.83
C LYS A 6 7.76 3.74 21.87
N VAL A 7 6.46 3.46 21.95
CA VAL A 7 5.87 2.54 22.95
C VAL A 7 5.65 1.15 22.35
N THR A 8 5.13 1.06 21.13
CA THR A 8 4.71 -0.24 20.54
C THR A 8 5.65 -0.78 19.47
N ASN A 9 6.67 -0.01 19.06
CA ASN A 9 7.60 -0.33 17.96
C ASN A 9 6.89 -0.80 16.68
N ARG A 10 5.64 -0.36 16.48
CA ARG A 10 4.88 -0.61 15.26
C ARG A 10 5.16 0.53 14.28
N PRO A 11 5.42 0.22 13.00
CA PRO A 11 5.55 1.26 12.00
C PRO A 11 4.19 1.96 11.86
N PHE A 12 4.15 3.28 12.04
CA PHE A 12 2.95 4.04 11.71
C PHE A 12 2.66 3.90 10.22
N TYR A 13 1.44 3.54 9.88
CA TYR A 13 0.96 3.45 8.49
C TYR A 13 0.67 4.83 7.88
N ASP A 14 1.16 5.92 8.49
CA ASP A 14 0.79 7.33 8.29
C ASP A 14 1.30 7.94 6.99
N SER A 15 1.01 7.26 5.90
CA SER A 15 0.94 7.83 4.57
C SER A 15 -0.53 7.82 4.17
N TYR A 16 -1.08 8.98 3.81
CA TYR A 16 -2.45 9.14 3.29
C TYR A 16 -2.75 8.16 2.14
N ILE A 17 -1.72 7.81 1.37
CA ILE A 17 -1.79 6.80 0.30
C ILE A 17 -2.13 5.43 0.87
N ASN A 18 -1.49 5.00 1.95
CA ASN A 18 -1.77 3.70 2.57
C ASN A 18 -3.16 3.68 3.22
N TYR A 19 -3.53 4.76 3.91
CA TYR A 19 -4.86 4.88 4.52
C TYR A 19 -5.98 4.79 3.48
N SER A 20 -5.90 5.59 2.42
CA SER A 20 -6.90 5.59 1.34
C SER A 20 -6.98 4.25 0.61
N ASN A 21 -5.84 3.57 0.40
CA ASN A 21 -5.80 2.23 -0.19
C ASN A 21 -6.54 1.19 0.66
N ILE A 22 -6.35 1.21 1.98
CA ILE A 22 -7.02 0.29 2.92
C ILE A 22 -8.53 0.56 2.93
N ALA A 23 -8.95 1.82 3.03
CA ALA A 23 -10.36 2.19 3.01
C ALA A 23 -11.05 1.76 1.70
N ALA A 24 -10.38 1.98 0.57
CA ALA A 24 -10.88 1.58 -0.74
C ALA A 24 -10.97 0.04 -0.87
N LYS A 25 -10.07 -0.72 -0.25
CA LYS A 25 -10.16 -2.20 -0.22
C LYS A 25 -11.40 -2.66 0.55
N LEU A 26 -11.63 -2.09 1.73
CA LEU A 26 -12.77 -2.45 2.58
C LEU A 26 -14.11 -2.14 1.90
N LEU A 27 -14.23 -0.96 1.28
CA LEU A 27 -15.43 -0.55 0.55
C LEU A 27 -15.81 -1.51 -0.58
N ARG A 28 -14.82 -2.04 -1.30
CA ARG A 28 -15.05 -3.00 -2.39
C ARG A 28 -15.49 -4.37 -1.88
N GLN A 29 -15.03 -4.78 -0.69
CA GLN A 29 -15.45 -6.03 -0.07
C GLN A 29 -16.88 -5.98 0.46
N ALA A 30 -17.33 -4.80 0.91
CA ALA A 30 -18.68 -4.56 1.40
C ALA A 30 -19.75 -4.47 0.29
N LEU A 31 -19.34 -4.49 -0.99
CA LEU A 31 -20.25 -4.36 -2.13
C LEU A 31 -20.97 -5.67 -2.47
N LYS A 32 -22.14 -5.55 -3.14
CA LYS A 32 -22.89 -6.70 -3.68
C LYS A 32 -22.00 -7.52 -4.64
N PRO A 33 -22.22 -8.85 -4.74
CA PRO A 33 -21.33 -9.73 -5.51
C PRO A 33 -21.23 -9.37 -6.99
N GLU A 34 -22.31 -8.84 -7.59
CA GLU A 34 -22.39 -8.36 -8.98
C GLU A 34 -21.27 -7.33 -9.32
N PRO A 35 -21.22 -6.13 -8.69
CA PRO A 35 -20.15 -5.16 -8.96
C PRO A 35 -18.80 -5.50 -8.29
N ARG A 36 -18.77 -6.45 -7.36
CA ARG A 36 -17.56 -6.77 -6.57
C ARG A 36 -16.46 -7.37 -7.44
N ALA A 37 -16.79 -8.24 -8.39
CA ALA A 37 -15.81 -8.89 -9.26
C ALA A 37 -15.03 -7.88 -10.12
N GLU A 38 -15.71 -6.87 -10.65
CA GLU A 38 -15.07 -5.80 -11.43
C GLU A 38 -14.27 -4.84 -10.55
N ALA A 39 -14.80 -4.51 -9.36
CA ALA A 39 -14.12 -3.64 -8.42
C ALA A 39 -12.83 -4.26 -7.86
N MET A 40 -12.82 -5.59 -7.64
CA MET A 40 -11.65 -6.31 -7.14
C MET A 40 -10.47 -6.32 -8.11
N LYS A 41 -10.70 -6.32 -9.43
CA LYS A 41 -9.62 -6.23 -10.43
C LYS A 41 -8.80 -4.93 -10.29
N ARG A 42 -9.37 -3.88 -9.70
CA ARG A 42 -8.68 -2.59 -9.47
C ARG A 42 -7.86 -2.56 -8.18
N ALA A 43 -7.98 -3.56 -7.31
CA ALA A 43 -7.24 -3.62 -6.05
C ALA A 43 -5.76 -4.00 -6.25
N ASP A 44 -5.43 -4.62 -7.38
CA ASP A 44 -4.06 -5.02 -7.73
C ASP A 44 -3.28 -3.84 -8.32
N THR A 45 -3.00 -2.82 -7.51
CA THR A 45 -2.08 -1.73 -7.88
C THR A 45 -0.64 -2.26 -7.90
N HIS A 46 -0.22 -2.77 -9.04
CA HIS A 46 1.14 -3.27 -9.32
C HIS A 46 2.21 -2.16 -9.44
N ILE A 47 2.12 -1.09 -8.66
CA ILE A 47 3.08 0.02 -8.75
C ILE A 47 4.36 -0.39 -7.99
N ARG A 48 5.31 -0.97 -8.71
CA ARG A 48 6.65 -1.26 -8.20
C ARG A 48 7.52 0.00 -8.34
N VAL A 49 7.61 0.78 -7.26
CA VAL A 49 8.52 1.92 -7.22
C VAL A 49 9.95 1.40 -7.12
N THR A 50 10.75 1.64 -8.15
CA THR A 50 12.19 1.32 -8.16
C THR A 50 12.95 2.54 -7.68
N LYS A 51 13.70 2.39 -6.58
CA LYS A 51 14.57 3.45 -6.07
C LYS A 51 15.85 3.50 -6.91
N TRP A 52 16.21 4.68 -7.40
CA TRP A 52 17.46 4.92 -8.13
C TRP A 52 18.41 5.72 -7.25
N VAL A 53 19.67 5.31 -7.19
CA VAL A 53 20.77 6.06 -6.55
C VAL A 53 22.01 5.89 -7.43
N ASP A 54 22.74 6.97 -7.67
CA ASP A 54 23.99 6.99 -8.44
C ASP A 54 23.90 6.27 -9.82
N GLY A 55 22.77 6.42 -10.50
CA GLY A 55 22.54 5.85 -11.84
C GLY A 55 22.28 4.34 -11.89
N LYS A 56 22.17 3.65 -10.74
CA LYS A 56 21.84 2.22 -10.68
C LYS A 56 20.50 1.99 -9.95
N PRO A 57 19.65 1.07 -10.44
CA PRO A 57 18.43 0.71 -9.74
C PRO A 57 18.76 -0.16 -8.52
N ILE A 58 18.33 0.27 -7.33
CA ILE A 58 18.45 -0.50 -6.10
C ILE A 58 17.30 -1.52 -6.08
N ARG A 59 17.63 -2.81 -6.05
CA ARG A 59 16.65 -3.91 -5.96
C ARG A 59 16.26 -4.29 -4.53
N ASP A 60 16.99 -3.78 -3.55
CA ASP A 60 16.73 -4.09 -2.13
C ASP A 60 15.74 -3.12 -1.51
N SER A 61 14.53 -3.63 -1.25
CA SER A 61 13.61 -3.07 -0.26
C SER A 61 13.59 -3.99 0.98
N THR A 62 14.76 -4.27 1.57
CA THR A 62 14.85 -5.01 2.84
C THR A 62 14.96 -4.01 3.98
N TYR A 63 13.81 -3.49 4.44
CA TYR A 63 13.59 -2.94 5.79
C TYR A 63 12.11 -2.99 6.11
#